data_AF-A0A7S0S9M3-F1
#
_entry.id   AF-A0A7S0S9M3-F1
#
_cell.length_a   1.000
_cell.length_b   1.000
_cell.length_c   1.000
_cell.angle_alpha   90.00
_cell.angle_beta   90.00
_cell.angle_gamma   90.00
#
_symmetry.space_group_name_H-M   'P 1'
#
loop_
_entity.id
_entity.type
_entity.pdbx_description
1 polymer ?
#
loop_
_entity_poly.entity_id
_entity_poly.type
_entity_poly.pdbx_seq_one_letter_code
_entity_poly.pdbx_strand_id
1 'polypeptide(L)'
;VNNGGDGNNGGDGSDGGDGSDDNGISHHHHCLFAYPAECNLSGERYDPGVAAVARGQEEHDNGGEEAHLSSGGRQRRRFPRRKWWVLCDAAKAAALAPPDLSLPNSPDFLVCSFYKIFGYPSGVGALVVRRSALALLRPRYFGGGTAAGVDADEDFFHRRAGPEGLEDGTP
;
A
#
# COMPACT_ATOMS: atom_id res chain seq x y z
N VAL A 1 1.07 -81.23 5.49
CA VAL A 1 0.90 -81.34 6.96
C VAL A 1 0.45 -79.97 7.46
N ASN A 2 -0.79 -79.94 7.94
CA ASN A 2 -1.49 -78.97 8.80
C ASN A 2 -1.35 -77.46 8.52
N ASN A 3 -2.36 -76.74 8.03
CA ASN A 3 -3.66 -76.28 8.61
C ASN A 3 -3.59 -75.12 9.63
N GLY A 4 -4.38 -74.08 9.33
CA GLY A 4 -5.09 -73.18 10.27
C GLY A 4 -4.30 -71.95 10.75
N GLY A 5 -4.84 -70.73 10.78
CA GLY A 5 -6.20 -70.24 10.56
C GLY A 5 -6.30 -68.72 10.82
N ASP A 6 -7.40 -68.15 10.35
CA ASP A 6 -8.22 -67.03 10.86
C ASP A 6 -7.61 -65.66 11.22
N GLY A 7 -8.22 -64.57 10.73
CA GLY A 7 -8.07 -63.23 11.30
C GLY A 7 -8.61 -62.06 10.47
N ASN A 8 -9.72 -61.48 10.91
CA ASN A 8 -10.58 -60.46 10.31
C ASN A 8 -10.05 -59.00 10.37
N ASN A 9 -10.41 -58.23 9.33
CA ASN A 9 -10.75 -56.80 9.18
C ASN A 9 -10.60 -55.79 10.37
N GLY A 10 -10.08 -54.59 10.07
CA GLY A 10 -10.50 -53.32 10.72
C GLY A 10 -9.39 -52.38 11.24
N GLY A 11 -9.45 -51.11 10.82
CA GLY A 11 -9.31 -49.94 11.71
C GLY A 11 -7.92 -49.31 11.90
N ASP A 12 -7.78 -48.12 11.30
CA ASP A 12 -7.44 -46.84 11.96
C ASP A 12 -6.07 -46.64 12.65
N GLY A 13 -5.50 -45.45 12.45
CA GLY A 13 -4.54 -44.87 13.39
C GLY A 13 -3.18 -44.46 12.86
N SER A 14 -3.04 -43.13 12.71
CA SER A 14 -1.92 -42.30 13.15
C SER A 14 -0.72 -42.10 12.22
N ASP A 15 -0.12 -40.92 12.15
CA ASP A 15 -0.50 -39.54 12.41
C ASP A 15 0.72 -38.72 11.94
N GLY A 16 0.52 -37.50 11.48
CA GLY A 16 1.62 -36.62 11.12
C GLY A 16 1.37 -35.84 9.85
N GLY A 17 0.26 -35.10 9.83
CA GLY A 17 0.12 -33.96 8.94
C GLY A 17 1.21 -32.94 9.26
N ASP A 18 2.12 -32.71 8.32
CA ASP A 18 2.77 -31.41 8.20
C ASP A 18 1.81 -30.51 7.40
N GLY A 19 0.76 -30.08 8.11
CA GLY A 19 -0.02 -28.94 7.71
C GLY A 19 0.85 -27.71 7.91
N SER A 20 1.72 -27.45 6.95
CA SER A 20 2.35 -26.14 6.83
C SER A 20 1.21 -25.16 6.58
N ASP A 21 0.84 -24.44 7.64
CA ASP A 21 -0.03 -23.27 7.60
C ASP A 21 0.60 -22.22 6.68
N ASP A 22 0.42 -22.38 5.37
CA ASP A 22 0.61 -21.33 4.38
C ASP A 22 -0.52 -20.33 4.59
N ASN A 23 -0.36 -19.50 5.62
CA ASN A 23 -1.21 -18.36 5.89
C ASN A 23 -1.00 -17.38 4.74
N GLY A 24 -1.72 -17.62 3.64
CA GLY A 24 -1.54 -16.96 2.35
C GLY A 24 -1.68 -15.45 2.45
N ILE A 25 -0.56 -14.77 2.68
CA ILE A 25 -0.48 -13.32 2.55
C ILE A 25 -0.63 -13.04 1.06
N SER A 26 -1.83 -12.63 0.66
CA SER A 26 -2.09 -12.19 -0.71
C SER A 26 -1.24 -10.94 -0.98
N HIS A 27 -0.12 -11.13 -1.69
CA HIS A 27 0.76 -10.03 -2.09
C HIS A 27 0.05 -9.19 -3.16
N HIS A 28 -0.40 -8.00 -2.76
CA HIS A 28 -0.91 -7.01 -3.71
C HIS A 28 0.24 -6.22 -4.33
N HIS A 29 0.19 -6.01 -5.64
CA HIS A 29 1.00 -4.99 -6.29
C HIS A 29 0.35 -3.62 -6.05
N HIS A 30 1.05 -2.75 -5.33
CA HIS A 30 0.57 -1.40 -5.07
C HIS A 30 0.81 -0.50 -6.27
N CYS A 31 -0.23 0.22 -6.68
CA CYS A 31 -0.20 1.20 -7.75
C CYS A 31 -0.59 2.57 -7.19
N LEU A 32 0.03 3.64 -7.68
CA LEU A 32 -0.24 5.00 -7.25
C LEU A 32 -0.75 5.81 -8.45
N PHE A 33 -1.93 6.39 -8.29
CA PHE A 33 -2.47 7.40 -9.19
C PHE A 33 -2.31 8.78 -8.56
N ALA A 34 -1.61 9.69 -9.24
CA ALA A 34 -1.36 11.04 -8.75
C ALA A 34 -2.00 12.08 -9.69
N TYR A 35 -2.68 13.06 -9.13
CA TYR A 35 -3.28 14.16 -9.89
C TYR A 35 -3.15 15.50 -9.14
N PRO A 36 -3.00 16.63 -9.84
CA PRO A 36 -3.09 17.94 -9.22
C PRO A 36 -4.54 18.29 -8.91
N ALA A 37 -4.82 18.87 -7.73
CA ALA A 37 -6.12 19.46 -7.44
C ALA A 37 -6.37 20.72 -8.29
N GLU A 38 -5.30 21.51 -8.50
CA GLU A 38 -5.35 22.74 -9.29
C GLU A 38 -4.03 22.92 -10.06
N CYS A 39 -4.12 23.20 -11.35
CA CYS A 39 -2.96 23.45 -12.20
C CYS A 39 -2.27 24.76 -11.81
N ASN A 40 -0.94 24.71 -11.63
CA ASN A 40 -0.15 25.89 -11.29
C ASN A 40 -0.22 26.97 -12.39
N LEU A 41 -0.25 26.56 -13.66
CA LEU A 41 -0.22 27.45 -14.82
C LEU A 41 -1.61 27.96 -15.21
N SER A 42 -2.56 27.07 -15.49
CA SER A 42 -3.89 27.44 -15.99
C SER A 42 -4.88 27.79 -14.88
N GLY A 43 -4.64 27.36 -13.63
CA GLY A 43 -5.62 27.45 -12.55
C GLY A 43 -6.81 26.49 -12.71
N GLU A 44 -6.76 25.59 -13.70
CA GLU A 44 -7.78 24.57 -13.90
C GLU A 44 -7.86 23.63 -12.69
N ARG A 45 -9.08 23.31 -12.27
CA ARG A 45 -9.35 22.43 -11.13
C ARG A 45 -9.84 21.08 -11.60
N TYR A 46 -9.32 20.04 -10.95
CA TYR A 46 -9.66 18.66 -11.26
C TYR A 46 -10.72 18.15 -10.30
N ASP A 47 -11.73 17.47 -10.86
CA ASP A 47 -12.81 16.85 -10.08
C ASP A 47 -12.24 15.72 -9.20
N PRO A 48 -12.50 15.72 -7.87
CA PRO A 48 -12.08 14.64 -6.97
C PRO A 48 -12.58 13.24 -7.38
N GLY A 49 -13.66 13.15 -8.17
CA GLY A 49 -14.18 11.93 -8.76
C GLY A 49 -13.20 11.19 -9.66
N VAL A 50 -12.12 11.85 -10.13
CA VAL A 50 -11.01 11.18 -10.83
C VAL A 50 -10.36 10.07 -9.97
N ALA A 51 -10.41 10.20 -8.64
CA ALA A 51 -9.95 9.17 -7.70
C ALA A 51 -10.76 7.87 -7.84
N ALA A 52 -12.06 7.98 -8.13
CA ALA A 52 -12.93 6.81 -8.29
C ALA A 52 -12.59 6.01 -9.55
N VAL A 53 -12.11 6.69 -10.61
CA VAL A 53 -11.65 6.02 -11.85
C VAL A 53 -10.46 5.12 -11.55
N ALA A 54 -9.48 5.62 -10.79
CA ALA A 54 -8.30 4.84 -10.40
C ALA A 54 -8.69 3.64 -9.50
N ARG A 55 -9.60 3.85 -8.55
CA ARG A 55 -10.08 2.75 -7.68
C ARG A 55 -10.95 1.73 -8.45
N GLY A 56 -11.71 2.16 -9.45
CA GLY A 56 -12.47 1.26 -10.32
C GLY A 56 -11.58 0.32 -11.15
N GLN A 57 -10.35 0.72 -11.45
CA GLN A 57 -9.38 -0.18 -12.09
C GLN A 57 -8.96 -1.34 -11.18
N GLU A 58 -9.07 -1.19 -9.87
CA GLU A 58 -8.78 -2.28 -8.92
C GLU A 58 -9.69 -3.49 -9.14
N GLU A 59 -10.97 -3.28 -9.44
CA GLU A 59 -11.91 -4.38 -9.70
C GLU A 59 -11.57 -5.12 -10.99
N HIS A 60 -11.25 -4.38 -12.06
CA HIS A 60 -10.86 -4.96 -13.35
C HIS A 60 -9.53 -5.73 -13.25
N ASP A 61 -8.53 -5.13 -12.60
CA ASP A 61 -7.20 -5.73 -12.42
C ASP A 61 -7.24 -6.98 -11.52
N ASN A 62 -8.23 -7.07 -10.63
CA ASN A 62 -8.37 -8.18 -9.68
C ASN A 62 -9.35 -9.29 -10.16
N GLY A 63 -10.05 -9.09 -11.27
CA GLY A 63 -11.05 -10.00 -11.83
C GLY A 63 -10.58 -10.85 -13.02
N GLY A 64 -9.38 -10.60 -13.56
CA GLY A 64 -8.90 -11.25 -14.79
C GLY A 64 -8.17 -12.58 -14.57
N GLU A 65 -8.88 -13.71 -14.63
CA GLU A 65 -8.25 -14.98 -15.06
C GLU A 65 -8.17 -14.97 -16.60
N GLU A 66 -7.09 -14.44 -17.16
CA GLU A 66 -6.90 -14.42 -18.61
C GLU A 66 -6.42 -15.81 -19.08
N ALA A 67 -7.36 -16.59 -19.62
CA ALA A 67 -7.05 -17.87 -20.24
C ALA A 67 -6.40 -17.62 -21.61
N HIS A 68 -5.07 -17.53 -21.64
CA HIS A 68 -4.35 -17.47 -22.91
C HIS A 68 -4.41 -18.85 -23.58
N LEU A 69 -5.14 -18.95 -24.70
CA LEU A 69 -5.21 -20.15 -25.54
C LEU A 69 -3.94 -20.28 -26.37
N SER A 70 -2.83 -20.71 -25.76
CA SER A 70 -1.71 -21.27 -26.51
C SER A 70 -2.01 -22.74 -26.80
N SER A 71 -1.82 -23.18 -28.04
CA SER A 71 -2.15 -24.53 -28.56
C SER A 71 -1.35 -25.71 -27.94
N GLY A 72 -0.89 -25.58 -26.70
CA GLY A 72 -0.20 -26.62 -25.94
C GLY A 72 -0.26 -26.29 -24.45
N GLY A 73 -1.29 -26.78 -23.76
CA GLY A 73 -1.45 -26.67 -22.30
C GLY A 73 -2.07 -25.35 -21.82
N ARG A 74 -3.12 -25.45 -20.98
CA ARG A 74 -3.70 -24.31 -20.24
C ARG A 74 -2.68 -23.77 -19.23
N GLN A 75 -1.83 -22.82 -19.62
CA GLN A 75 -1.13 -21.97 -18.66
C GLN A 75 -2.09 -20.88 -18.17
N ARG A 76 -2.71 -21.10 -17.02
CA ARG A 76 -3.47 -20.07 -16.31
C ARG A 76 -2.49 -19.04 -15.77
N ARG A 77 -2.29 -17.93 -16.51
CA ARG A 77 -1.55 -16.76 -16.01
C ARG A 77 -2.47 -16.03 -15.02
N ARG A 78 -2.30 -16.30 -13.73
CA ARG A 78 -2.88 -15.43 -12.70
C ARG A 78 -2.05 -14.16 -12.63
N PHE A 79 -2.66 -13.05 -13.03
CA PHE A 79 -2.05 -11.75 -12.77
C PHE A 79 -2.10 -11.45 -11.27
N PRO A 80 -1.06 -10.82 -10.72
CA PRO A 80 -1.08 -10.46 -9.32
C PRO A 80 -2.16 -9.40 -9.08
N ARG A 81 -2.85 -9.53 -7.95
CA ARG A 81 -3.88 -8.57 -7.54
C ARG A 81 -3.24 -7.18 -7.39
N ARG A 82 -3.88 -6.16 -7.92
CA ARG A 82 -3.42 -4.77 -7.85
C ARG A 82 -4.25 -4.03 -6.81
N LYS A 83 -3.64 -3.07 -6.12
CA LYS A 83 -4.34 -2.17 -5.19
C LYS A 83 -3.97 -0.74 -5.55
N TRP A 84 -4.98 0.09 -5.81
CA TRP A 84 -4.78 1.46 -6.28
C TRP A 84 -4.90 2.46 -5.12
N TRP A 85 -3.87 3.27 -4.96
CA TRP A 85 -3.82 4.39 -4.03
C TRP A 85 -3.87 5.71 -4.79
N VAL A 86 -4.42 6.74 -4.16
CA VAL A 86 -4.63 8.04 -4.78
C VAL A 86 -3.84 9.13 -4.05
N LEU A 87 -3.02 9.88 -4.78
CA LEU A 87 -2.33 11.07 -4.31
C LEU A 87 -2.90 12.32 -4.99
N CYS A 88 -3.25 13.30 -4.17
CA CYS A 88 -3.69 14.62 -4.60
C CYS A 88 -2.58 15.64 -4.32
N ASP A 89 -2.04 16.26 -5.38
CA ASP A 89 -1.18 17.43 -5.24
C ASP A 89 -2.06 18.68 -5.02
N ALA A 90 -2.14 19.11 -3.77
CA ALA A 90 -2.89 20.28 -3.34
C ALA A 90 -1.99 21.49 -3.12
N ALA A 91 -0.76 21.53 -3.68
CA ALA A 91 0.19 22.61 -3.42
C ALA A 91 -0.42 24.00 -3.69
N LYS A 92 -1.15 24.16 -4.80
CA LYS A 92 -1.88 25.41 -5.13
C LYS A 92 -3.28 25.46 -4.50
N ALA A 93 -4.04 24.38 -4.62
CA ALA A 93 -5.42 24.32 -4.14
C ALA A 93 -5.54 24.58 -2.63
N ALA A 94 -4.60 24.10 -1.81
CA ALA A 94 -4.63 24.27 -0.36
C ALA A 94 -4.59 25.74 0.10
N ALA A 95 -4.09 26.66 -0.73
CA ALA A 95 -4.07 28.08 -0.41
C ALA A 95 -5.41 28.79 -0.73
N LEU A 96 -6.22 28.21 -1.63
CA LEU A 96 -7.38 28.90 -2.22
C LEU A 96 -8.70 28.19 -1.91
N ALA A 97 -8.73 26.86 -2.06
CA ALA A 97 -9.85 25.99 -1.74
C ALA A 97 -9.31 24.59 -1.42
N PRO A 98 -8.98 24.29 -0.15
CA PRO A 98 -8.47 22.99 0.25
C PRO A 98 -9.41 21.84 -0.13
N PRO A 99 -8.89 20.70 -0.61
CA PRO A 99 -9.71 19.51 -0.84
C PRO A 99 -10.39 19.00 0.44
N ASP A 100 -11.67 18.64 0.34
CA ASP A 100 -12.43 18.05 1.45
C ASP A 100 -12.08 16.56 1.61
N LEU A 101 -11.40 16.23 2.72
CA LEU A 101 -10.97 14.88 3.05
C LEU A 101 -12.06 14.04 3.72
N SER A 102 -13.22 14.62 4.06
CA SER A 102 -14.35 13.89 4.63
C SER A 102 -15.15 13.10 3.59
N LEU A 103 -14.94 13.41 2.29
CA LEU A 103 -15.66 12.77 1.20
C LEU A 103 -15.26 11.29 1.03
N PRO A 104 -16.19 10.41 0.62
CA PRO A 104 -15.92 8.97 0.43
C PRO A 104 -14.76 8.67 -0.53
N ASN A 105 -14.63 9.48 -1.59
CA ASN A 105 -13.59 9.31 -2.61
C ASN A 105 -12.36 10.20 -2.39
N SER A 106 -12.14 10.64 -1.14
CA SER A 106 -10.96 11.44 -0.79
C SER A 106 -9.65 10.70 -1.15
N PRO A 107 -8.57 11.44 -1.41
CA PRO A 107 -7.26 10.85 -1.70
C PRO A 107 -6.70 10.11 -0.47
N ASP A 108 -5.84 9.12 -0.71
CA ASP A 108 -5.07 8.45 0.36
C ASP A 108 -3.90 9.31 0.86
N PHE A 109 -3.37 10.14 -0.03
CA PHE A 109 -2.25 11.04 0.22
C PHE A 109 -2.61 12.43 -0.30
N LEU A 110 -2.37 13.47 0.50
CA LEU A 110 -2.50 14.86 0.07
C LEU A 110 -1.20 15.60 0.38
N VAL A 111 -0.62 16.23 -0.64
CA VAL A 111 0.61 17.01 -0.52
C VAL A 111 0.27 18.50 -0.57
N CYS A 112 0.85 19.30 0.33
CA CYS A 112 0.72 20.75 0.30
C CYS A 112 2.04 21.48 0.55
N SER A 113 2.14 22.72 0.08
CA SER A 113 3.34 23.56 0.22
C SER A 113 3.05 24.76 1.11
N PHE A 114 3.79 24.92 2.20
CA PHE A 114 3.53 26.00 3.17
C PHE A 114 3.79 27.37 2.56
N TYR A 115 4.83 27.50 1.73
CA TYR A 115 5.10 28.76 1.04
C TYR A 115 3.96 29.23 0.12
N LYS A 116 3.14 28.31 -0.43
CA LYS A 116 1.98 28.68 -1.25
C LYS A 116 0.80 29.14 -0.41
N ILE A 117 0.64 28.58 0.79
CA ILE A 117 -0.46 28.89 1.72
C ILE A 117 -0.16 30.17 2.52
N PHE A 118 1.08 30.31 3.02
CA PHE A 118 1.47 31.34 3.98
C PHE A 118 2.48 32.37 3.41
N GLY A 119 3.06 32.13 2.23
CA GLY A 119 4.12 32.96 1.65
C GLY A 119 5.54 32.63 2.18
N TYR A 120 5.66 31.95 3.31
CA TYR A 120 6.92 31.51 3.94
C TYR A 120 6.67 30.35 4.93
N PRO A 121 7.69 29.59 5.36
CA PRO A 121 9.03 29.50 4.78
C PRO A 121 9.03 28.72 3.44
N SER A 122 10.04 28.95 2.60
CA SER A 122 10.30 28.09 1.44
C SER A 122 10.95 26.77 1.89
N GLY A 123 10.76 25.70 1.09
CA GLY A 123 11.34 24.39 1.38
C GLY A 123 10.60 23.54 2.41
N VAL A 124 9.49 24.02 2.99
CA VAL A 124 8.65 23.27 3.94
C VAL A 124 7.28 22.98 3.32
N GLY A 125 6.75 21.80 3.63
CA GLY A 125 5.42 21.36 3.26
C GLY A 125 4.92 20.28 4.19
N ALA A 126 3.76 19.70 3.87
CA ALA A 126 3.22 18.57 4.61
C ALA A 126 2.65 17.51 3.66
N LEU A 127 2.72 16.27 4.13
CA LEU A 127 2.05 15.12 3.54
C LEU A 127 0.99 14.64 4.53
N VAL A 128 -0.27 14.78 4.17
CA VAL A 128 -1.40 14.22 4.92
C VAL A 128 -1.68 12.82 4.40
N VAL A 129 -1.71 11.83 5.28
CA VAL A 129 -1.87 10.42 4.91
C VAL A 129 -3.05 9.79 5.61
N ARG A 130 -3.86 9.05 4.85
CA ARG A 130 -4.92 8.22 5.41
C ARG A 130 -4.32 7.14 6.29
N ARG A 131 -4.89 6.92 7.47
CA ARG A 131 -4.39 5.94 8.44
C ARG A 131 -4.19 4.54 7.87
N SER A 132 -5.08 4.07 6.98
CA SER A 132 -4.96 2.77 6.31
C SER A 132 -3.81 2.67 5.31
N ALA A 133 -3.29 3.80 4.83
CA ALA A 133 -2.15 3.89 3.93
C ALA A 133 -0.82 4.14 4.67
N LEU A 134 -0.86 4.44 5.96
CA LEU A 134 0.33 4.78 6.75
C LEU A 134 1.37 3.67 6.77
N ALA A 135 0.92 2.40 6.83
CA ALA A 135 1.80 1.22 6.84
C ALA A 135 2.63 1.05 5.54
N LEU A 136 2.28 1.79 4.47
CA LEU A 136 3.04 1.80 3.22
C LEU A 136 4.22 2.75 3.27
N LEU A 137 4.18 3.77 4.14
CA LEU A 137 5.23 4.75 4.24
C LEU A 137 6.45 4.12 4.88
N ARG A 138 7.53 4.05 4.09
CA ARG A 138 8.86 3.67 4.55
C ARG A 138 9.79 4.84 4.25
N PRO A 139 9.86 5.86 5.12
CA PRO A 139 10.78 6.98 4.94
C PRO A 139 12.19 6.44 4.72
N ARG A 140 12.83 6.88 3.64
CA ARG A 140 14.23 6.54 3.35
C ARG A 140 15.21 7.59 3.85
N TYR A 141 14.73 8.80 4.07
CA TYR A 141 15.46 9.91 4.63
C TYR A 141 14.81 10.26 5.96
N PHE A 142 15.64 10.43 6.98
CA PHE A 142 15.23 10.71 8.35
C PHE A 142 16.35 11.50 9.06
N GLY A 143 15.97 12.44 9.91
CA GLY A 143 16.82 13.32 10.70
C GLY A 143 16.80 12.97 12.19
N GLY A 144 17.48 13.76 13.02
CA GLY A 144 17.81 13.42 14.42
C GLY A 144 16.63 13.06 15.35
N GLY A 145 15.39 13.40 14.98
CA GLY A 145 14.17 13.11 15.73
C GLY A 145 13.60 11.71 15.47
N THR A 146 13.97 11.08 14.37
CA THR A 146 13.31 9.86 13.87
C THR A 146 13.94 8.56 14.40
N ALA A 147 15.15 8.63 14.98
CA ALA A 147 15.91 7.49 15.49
C ALA A 147 15.53 7.12 16.93
N ALA A 148 15.30 5.84 17.21
CA ALA A 148 15.29 5.28 18.57
C ALA A 148 16.69 4.78 18.99
N GLY A 149 17.54 4.46 18.00
CA GLY A 149 18.94 4.10 18.17
C GLY A 149 19.64 4.03 16.80
N VAL A 150 20.90 4.48 16.75
CA VAL A 150 21.80 4.35 15.61
C VAL A 150 23.06 3.66 16.11
N ASP A 151 23.47 2.58 15.46
CA ASP A 151 24.80 1.99 15.64
C ASP A 151 25.68 2.44 14.46
N ALA A 152 26.95 2.74 14.73
CA ALA A 152 27.90 3.19 13.71
C ALA A 152 28.76 2.03 13.17
N ASP A 153 28.81 0.90 13.88
CA ASP A 153 29.60 -0.27 13.51
C ASP A 153 28.79 -1.35 12.75
N GLU A 154 27.45 -1.25 12.75
CA GLU A 154 26.52 -2.15 12.04
C GLU A 154 25.42 -1.33 11.32
N ASP A 155 24.84 -1.85 10.23
CA ASP A 155 23.67 -1.28 9.52
C ASP A 155 22.37 -1.47 10.36
N PHE A 156 22.40 -1.04 11.63
CA PHE A 156 21.30 -1.17 12.58
C PHE A 156 20.63 0.18 12.84
N PHE A 157 19.43 0.35 12.30
CA PHE A 157 18.58 1.52 12.55
C PHE A 157 17.22 1.09 13.10
N HIS A 158 16.95 1.43 14.36
CA HIS A 158 15.65 1.21 14.97
C HIS A 158 14.86 2.52 14.99
N ARG A 159 13.73 2.56 14.28
CA ARG A 159 12.81 3.71 14.28
C ARG A 159 12.00 3.75 15.57
N ARG A 160 11.62 4.96 15.99
CA ARG A 160 10.50 5.09 16.94
C ARG A 160 9.20 4.66 16.27
N ALA A 161 8.40 3.91 17.02
CA ALA A 161 7.09 3.46 16.56
C ALA A 161 6.08 4.58 16.80
N GLY A 162 5.41 5.08 15.76
CA GLY A 162 4.44 6.16 15.88
C GLY A 162 4.77 7.37 15.00
N PRO A 163 3.99 8.46 15.11
CA PRO A 163 4.17 9.69 14.32
C PRO A 163 5.56 10.31 14.43
N GLU A 164 6.21 10.18 15.59
CA GLU A 164 7.57 10.66 15.83
C GLU A 164 8.63 10.00 14.93
N GLY A 165 8.35 8.80 14.41
CA GLY A 165 9.19 8.11 13.42
C GLY A 165 8.96 8.58 11.98
N LEU A 166 8.10 9.59 11.77
CA LEU A 166 7.79 10.19 10.47
C LEU A 166 8.16 11.68 10.42
N GLU A 167 8.57 12.27 11.55
CA GLU A 167 9.03 13.64 11.63
C GLU A 167 10.55 13.70 11.46
N ASP A 168 11.01 14.59 10.59
CA ASP A 168 12.43 14.94 10.51
C ASP A 168 12.77 15.78 11.74
N GLY A 169 13.75 15.33 12.53
CA GLY A 169 14.21 16.15 13.66
C GLY A 169 14.79 17.46 13.19
N THR A 170 14.41 18.54 13.86
CA THR A 170 15.04 19.86 13.69
C THR A 170 16.50 19.81 14.19
N PRO A 171 17.46 20.42 13.47
CA PRO A 171 18.82 20.62 13.97
C PRO A 171 18.88 21.43 15.26
#